data_AF-A0AA49JD17-F1
#
_entry.id   AF-A0AA49JD17-F1
#
_cell.length_a   1.000
_cell.length_b   1.000
_cell.length_c   1.000
_cell.angle_alpha   90.00
_cell.angle_beta   90.00
_cell.angle_gamma   90.00
#
_symmetry.space_group_name_H-M   'P 1'
#
loop_
_entity.id
_entity.type
_entity.pdbx_description
1 polymer ?
#
loop_
_entity_poly.entity_id
_entity_poly.type
_entity_poly.pdbx_seq_one_letter_code
_entity_poly.pdbx_strand_id
1 'polypeptide(L)'
;MSFFDQIINKIFPKEKKNIILTNEVLKRSQHEFNSYDEWHASDVSKTILDKIFRAYHLKKTNINDPIPIALFESDKANGFAIANCSNLLNSDYKMLLEHFKKQVLSIGYRQSGSNRKVTAEQDRVITKEMYYLKPPIQMEPPIDQRYGNISLELILHDEKPHYLKIMASVYSDRLYSEPENFSDLVETLFEKSA
;
A
#
# COMPACT_ATOMS: atom_id res chain seq x y z
N MET A 1 12.69 -16.10 42.11
CA MET A 1 12.44 -14.91 41.27
C MET A 1 11.61 -13.93 42.06
N SER A 2 11.91 -12.63 42.02
CA SER A 2 11.22 -11.62 42.83
C SER A 2 9.84 -11.29 42.24
N PHE A 3 8.85 -11.00 43.09
CA PHE A 3 7.54 -10.47 42.70
C PHE A 3 7.66 -9.21 41.82
N PHE A 4 8.69 -8.40 42.08
CA PHE A 4 9.01 -7.22 41.28
C PHE A 4 9.43 -7.56 39.84
N ASP A 5 10.16 -8.67 39.63
CA ASP A 5 10.57 -9.11 38.29
C ASP A 5 9.37 -9.54 37.44
N GLN A 6 8.34 -10.11 38.08
CA GLN A 6 7.11 -10.52 37.40
C GLN A 6 6.27 -9.31 36.98
N ILE A 7 6.24 -8.25 37.80
CA ILE A 7 5.56 -7.00 37.49
C ILE A 7 6.26 -6.28 36.33
N ILE A 8 7.59 -6.15 36.36
CA ILE A 8 8.35 -5.49 35.29
C ILE A 8 8.16 -6.21 33.95
N ASN A 9 8.21 -7.54 33.90
CA ASN A 9 7.99 -8.29 32.65
C ASN A 9 6.55 -8.20 32.12
N LYS A 10 5.58 -7.86 32.97
CA LYS A 10 4.17 -7.68 32.58
C LYS A 10 3.87 -6.26 32.08
N ILE A 11 4.59 -5.27 32.61
CA ILE A 11 4.50 -3.86 32.22
C ILE A 11 5.39 -3.55 31.01
N PHE A 12 6.55 -4.20 30.92
CA PHE A 12 7.51 -4.11 29.82
C PHE A 12 7.81 -5.53 29.31
N PRO A 13 6.90 -6.15 28.55
CA PRO A 13 7.23 -7.41 27.90
C PRO A 13 8.47 -7.18 27.04
N LYS A 14 9.53 -7.97 27.28
CA LYS A 14 10.70 -8.01 26.39
C LYS A 14 10.18 -8.07 24.96
N GLU A 15 10.62 -7.13 24.11
CA GLU A 15 10.25 -7.10 22.69
C GLU A 15 10.27 -8.53 22.15
N LYS A 16 9.08 -9.07 21.84
CA LYS A 16 9.00 -10.41 21.28
C LYS A 16 9.71 -10.32 19.93
N LYS A 17 10.85 -11.01 19.81
CA LYS A 17 11.66 -10.99 18.58
C LYS A 17 10.80 -11.49 17.42
N ASN A 18 10.54 -10.60 16.46
CA ASN A 18 9.96 -10.98 15.18
C ASN A 18 10.99 -11.83 14.42
N ILE A 19 10.68 -13.10 14.18
CA ILE A 19 11.58 -13.99 13.45
C ILE A 19 11.31 -13.78 11.96
N ILE A 20 12.32 -13.32 11.23
CA ILE A 20 12.24 -13.24 9.76
C ILE A 20 12.35 -14.66 9.22
N LEU A 21 11.29 -15.15 8.59
CA LEU A 21 11.25 -16.46 7.94
C LEU A 21 11.83 -16.37 6.53
N THR A 22 11.44 -15.32 5.79
CA THR A 22 11.92 -15.07 4.42
C THR A 22 11.93 -13.58 4.12
N ASN A 23 12.87 -13.16 3.27
CA ASN A 23 12.97 -11.79 2.76
C ASN A 23 13.56 -11.84 1.36
N GLU A 24 12.72 -11.61 0.35
CA GLU A 24 13.07 -11.83 -1.05
C GLU A 24 12.54 -10.69 -1.94
N VAL A 25 13.07 -10.60 -3.16
CA VAL A 25 12.50 -9.72 -4.18
C VAL A 25 11.13 -10.26 -4.56
N LEU A 26 10.09 -9.43 -4.46
CA LEU A 26 8.75 -9.81 -4.90
C LEU A 26 8.75 -10.07 -6.40
N LYS A 27 8.45 -11.30 -6.79
CA LYS A 27 8.31 -11.75 -8.18
C LYS A 27 6.93 -12.38 -8.35
N ARG A 28 6.23 -12.01 -9.42
CA ARG A 28 4.95 -12.62 -9.79
C ARG A 28 5.18 -13.79 -10.73
N SER A 29 4.42 -14.85 -10.53
CA SER A 29 4.33 -15.99 -11.43
C SER A 29 3.52 -15.65 -12.69
N GLN A 30 3.67 -16.46 -13.75
CA GLN A 30 2.84 -16.30 -14.95
C GLN A 30 1.35 -16.43 -14.65
N HIS A 31 1.00 -17.33 -13.72
CA HIS A 31 -0.39 -17.51 -13.28
C HIS A 31 -0.93 -16.22 -12.65
N GLU A 32 -0.18 -15.58 -11.76
CA GLU A 32 -0.60 -14.31 -11.14
C GLU A 32 -0.77 -13.18 -12.17
N PHE A 33 0.11 -13.11 -13.18
CA PHE A 33 -0.06 -12.16 -14.28
C PHE A 33 -1.35 -12.40 -15.05
N ASN A 34 -1.63 -13.66 -15.41
CA ASN A 34 -2.85 -14.02 -16.13
C ASN A 34 -4.10 -13.70 -15.29
N SER A 35 -4.08 -14.02 -13.98
CA SER A 35 -5.18 -13.69 -13.07
C SER A 35 -5.43 -12.18 -12.98
N TYR A 36 -4.38 -11.37 -12.98
CA TYR A 36 -4.52 -9.92 -13.04
C TYR A 36 -5.16 -9.48 -14.35
N ASP A 37 -4.69 -10.00 -15.50
CA ASP A 37 -5.21 -9.57 -16.80
C ASP A 37 -6.68 -9.98 -16.97
N GLU A 38 -7.07 -11.17 -16.50
CA GLU A 38 -8.47 -11.63 -16.43
C GLU A 38 -9.32 -10.73 -15.52
N TRP A 39 -8.83 -10.42 -14.30
CA TRP A 39 -9.52 -9.52 -13.39
C TRP A 39 -9.67 -8.12 -13.99
N HIS A 40 -8.61 -7.57 -14.57
CA HIS A 40 -8.60 -6.26 -15.18
C HIS A 40 -9.58 -6.17 -16.37
N ALA A 41 -9.68 -7.23 -17.18
CA ALA A 41 -10.64 -7.27 -18.29
C ALA A 41 -12.10 -7.42 -17.83
N SER A 42 -12.35 -7.88 -16.60
CA SER A 42 -13.70 -8.11 -16.10
C SER A 42 -14.45 -6.82 -15.70
N ASP A 43 -15.79 -6.89 -15.68
CA ASP A 43 -16.65 -5.85 -15.09
C ASP A 43 -16.55 -5.80 -13.55
N VAL A 44 -16.09 -6.90 -12.94
CA VAL A 44 -15.90 -7.01 -11.50
C VAL A 44 -14.82 -6.04 -11.03
N SER A 45 -13.71 -5.92 -11.75
CA SER A 45 -12.65 -4.95 -11.41
C SER A 45 -13.18 -3.52 -11.42
N LYS A 46 -13.96 -3.13 -12.44
CA LYS A 46 -14.57 -1.80 -12.52
C LYS A 46 -15.46 -1.54 -11.31
N THR A 47 -16.32 -2.51 -10.99
CA THR A 47 -17.23 -2.41 -9.83
C THR A 47 -16.46 -2.27 -8.51
N ILE A 48 -15.36 -2.99 -8.34
CA ILE A 48 -14.51 -2.91 -7.15
C ILE A 48 -13.82 -1.54 -7.05
N LEU A 49 -13.20 -1.08 -8.15
CA LEU A 49 -12.54 0.21 -8.21
C LEU A 49 -13.52 1.34 -7.89
N ASP A 50 -14.69 1.36 -8.54
CA ASP A 50 -15.74 2.37 -8.29
C ASP A 50 -16.20 2.38 -6.83
N LYS A 51 -16.39 1.20 -6.22
CA LYS A 51 -16.81 1.08 -4.81
C LYS A 51 -15.77 1.62 -3.85
N ILE A 52 -14.50 1.28 -4.04
CA ILE A 52 -13.40 1.73 -3.19
C ILE A 52 -13.18 3.24 -3.37
N PHE A 53 -13.21 3.73 -4.61
CA PHE A 53 -13.09 5.14 -4.91
C PHE A 53 -14.18 5.97 -4.25
N ARG A 54 -15.44 5.51 -4.35
CA ARG A 54 -16.57 6.11 -3.60
C ARG A 54 -16.32 6.09 -2.08
N ALA A 55 -15.88 4.96 -1.52
CA ALA A 55 -15.59 4.85 -0.10
C ALA A 55 -14.48 5.82 0.36
N TYR A 56 -13.46 6.03 -0.46
CA TYR A 56 -12.41 7.03 -0.22
C TYR A 56 -12.99 8.45 -0.15
N HIS A 57 -13.83 8.85 -1.12
CA HIS A 57 -14.45 10.18 -1.09
C HIS A 57 -15.44 10.38 0.06
N LEU A 58 -16.22 9.36 0.41
CA LEU A 58 -17.09 9.39 1.59
C LEU A 58 -16.28 9.53 2.88
N LYS A 59 -15.12 8.88 2.96
CA LYS A 59 -14.24 9.02 4.13
C LYS A 59 -13.73 10.45 4.30
N LYS A 60 -13.41 11.17 3.21
CA LYS A 60 -13.01 12.59 3.26
C LYS A 60 -14.11 13.50 3.82
N THR A 61 -15.37 13.10 3.74
CA THR A 61 -16.52 13.82 4.30
C THR A 61 -17.00 13.25 5.64
N ASN A 62 -16.22 12.36 6.27
CA ASN A 62 -16.55 11.65 7.51
C ASN A 62 -17.83 10.78 7.43
N ILE A 63 -18.21 10.36 6.23
CA ILE A 63 -19.29 9.39 6.02
C ILE A 63 -18.70 7.98 6.05
N ASN A 64 -19.32 7.10 6.84
CA ASN A 64 -18.90 5.71 6.93
C ASN A 64 -19.35 4.90 5.71
N ASP A 65 -18.49 3.98 5.27
CA ASP A 65 -18.77 3.04 4.20
C ASP A 65 -18.48 1.60 4.66
N PRO A 66 -19.20 0.58 4.14
CA PRO A 66 -18.86 -0.82 4.41
C PRO A 66 -17.45 -1.24 3.97
N ILE A 67 -16.79 -0.50 3.07
CA ILE A 67 -15.36 -0.64 2.77
C ILE A 67 -14.58 0.33 3.70
N PRO A 68 -13.84 -0.18 4.69
CA PRO A 68 -13.16 0.68 5.66
C PRO A 68 -11.91 1.32 5.03
N ILE A 69 -11.94 2.65 4.91
CA ILE A 69 -10.82 3.47 4.47
C ILE A 69 -10.24 4.24 5.66
N ALA A 70 -8.91 4.18 5.81
CA ALA A 70 -8.14 5.07 6.68
C ALA A 70 -7.39 6.08 5.81
N LEU A 71 -7.46 7.36 6.16
CA LEU A 71 -6.72 8.44 5.50
C LEU A 71 -5.53 8.83 6.36
N PHE A 72 -4.43 9.22 5.72
CA PHE A 72 -3.27 9.82 6.35
C PHE A 72 -2.89 11.08 5.58
N GLU A 73 -2.82 12.21 6.27
CA GLU A 73 -2.48 13.50 5.67
C GLU A 73 -1.46 14.23 6.54
N SER A 74 -0.39 14.71 5.91
CA SER A 74 0.64 15.54 6.54
C SER A 74 1.37 16.36 5.49
N ASP A 75 2.17 17.31 5.95
CA ASP A 75 3.10 18.11 5.15
C ASP A 75 4.17 17.27 4.43
N LYS A 76 4.50 16.08 4.95
CA LYS A 76 5.59 15.24 4.41
C LYS A 76 5.12 14.00 3.66
N ALA A 77 3.90 13.55 3.90
CA ALA A 77 3.36 12.37 3.26
C ALA A 77 1.84 12.35 3.33
N ASN A 78 1.23 11.80 2.29
CA ASN A 78 -0.21 11.60 2.18
C ASN A 78 -0.48 10.16 1.72
N GLY A 79 -1.60 9.58 2.15
CA GLY A 79 -1.87 8.19 1.88
C GLY A 79 -3.26 7.74 2.30
N PHE A 80 -3.60 6.52 1.90
CA PHE A 80 -4.78 5.84 2.40
C PHE A 80 -4.54 4.33 2.52
N ALA A 81 -5.37 3.68 3.33
CA ALA A 81 -5.38 2.23 3.47
C ALA A 81 -6.81 1.67 3.34
N ILE A 82 -6.91 0.52 2.68
CA ILE A 82 -8.13 -0.27 2.52
C ILE A 82 -8.00 -1.48 3.45
N ALA A 83 -8.79 -1.52 4.51
CA ALA A 83 -8.78 -2.64 5.45
C ALA A 83 -9.60 -3.82 4.93
N ASN A 84 -9.25 -5.03 5.36
CA ASN A 84 -10.00 -6.23 5.01
C ASN A 84 -11.47 -6.13 5.44
N CYS A 85 -12.39 -6.49 4.55
CA CYS A 85 -13.83 -6.44 4.78
C CYS A 85 -14.55 -7.50 3.93
N SER A 86 -15.80 -7.80 4.29
CA SER A 86 -16.63 -8.80 3.58
C SER A 86 -17.12 -8.33 2.20
N ASN A 87 -16.92 -7.06 1.84
CA ASN A 87 -17.31 -6.51 0.54
C ASN A 87 -16.28 -6.75 -0.56
N LEU A 88 -15.10 -7.26 -0.21
CA LEU A 88 -14.00 -7.57 -1.11
C LEU A 88 -13.57 -9.02 -0.89
N LEU A 89 -13.19 -9.69 -1.98
CA LEU A 89 -12.56 -11.01 -1.91
C LEU A 89 -11.11 -10.88 -1.49
N ASN A 90 -10.56 -11.93 -0.89
CA ASN A 90 -9.13 -11.95 -0.52
C ASN A 90 -8.22 -11.75 -1.74
N SER A 91 -8.61 -12.25 -2.92
CA SER A 91 -7.89 -12.08 -4.17
C SER A 91 -7.83 -10.63 -4.64
N ASP A 92 -8.86 -9.83 -4.34
CA ASP A 92 -8.97 -8.45 -4.84
C ASP A 92 -7.82 -7.57 -4.35
N TYR A 93 -7.32 -7.79 -3.13
CA TYR A 93 -6.21 -7.01 -2.58
C TYR A 93 -4.90 -7.19 -3.36
N LYS A 94 -4.62 -8.41 -3.84
CA LYS A 94 -3.46 -8.65 -4.72
C LYS A 94 -3.68 -8.01 -6.08
N MET A 95 -4.89 -8.11 -6.64
CA MET A 95 -5.22 -7.47 -7.92
C MET A 95 -5.11 -5.94 -7.85
N LEU A 96 -5.61 -5.33 -6.77
CA LEU A 96 -5.50 -3.90 -6.49
C LEU A 96 -4.04 -3.46 -6.32
N LEU A 97 -3.21 -4.25 -5.62
CA LEU A 97 -1.78 -3.96 -5.50
C LEU A 97 -1.10 -3.88 -6.88
N GLU A 98 -1.38 -4.85 -7.77
CA GLU A 98 -0.84 -4.85 -9.13
C GLU A 98 -1.44 -3.73 -9.99
N HIS A 99 -2.73 -3.43 -9.82
CA HIS A 99 -3.41 -2.34 -10.53
C HIS A 99 -2.79 -0.99 -10.19
N PHE A 100 -2.68 -0.66 -8.90
CA PHE A 100 -2.10 0.60 -8.45
C PHE A 100 -0.64 0.73 -8.87
N LYS A 101 0.12 -0.37 -8.87
CA LYS A 101 1.46 -0.37 -9.44
C LYS A 101 1.43 -0.01 -10.93
N LYS A 102 0.56 -0.64 -11.72
CA LYS A 102 0.45 -0.34 -13.16
C LYS A 102 0.02 1.12 -13.41
N GLN A 103 -0.92 1.67 -12.64
CA GLN A 103 -1.31 3.08 -12.74
C GLN A 103 -0.18 4.05 -12.38
N VAL A 104 0.59 3.76 -11.34
CA VAL A 104 1.73 4.62 -10.98
C VAL A 104 2.80 4.56 -12.07
N LEU A 105 3.07 3.38 -12.63
CA LEU A 105 4.01 3.23 -13.74
C LEU A 105 3.53 3.91 -15.04
N SER A 106 2.23 3.91 -15.33
CA SER A 106 1.67 4.49 -16.57
C SER A 106 1.88 5.99 -16.65
N ILE A 107 1.90 6.68 -15.50
CA ILE A 107 2.22 8.11 -15.44
C ILE A 107 3.73 8.39 -15.49
N GLY A 108 4.60 7.39 -15.61
CA GLY A 108 6.05 7.59 -15.82
C GLY A 108 6.91 7.40 -14.57
N TYR A 109 6.35 6.95 -13.44
CA TYR A 109 7.17 6.51 -12.32
C TYR A 109 7.95 5.25 -12.68
N ARG A 110 9.00 4.99 -11.90
CA ARG A 110 9.87 3.83 -12.06
C ARG A 110 9.90 3.00 -10.79
N GLN A 111 9.82 1.68 -10.92
CA GLN A 111 9.99 0.77 -9.80
C GLN A 111 11.46 0.78 -9.36
N SER A 112 11.73 1.31 -8.17
CA SER A 112 13.07 1.33 -7.57
C SER A 112 13.31 0.10 -6.70
N GLY A 113 12.26 -0.59 -6.25
CA GLY A 113 12.39 -1.78 -5.42
C GLY A 113 11.08 -2.55 -5.29
N SER A 114 11.20 -3.84 -5.01
CA SER A 114 10.08 -4.72 -4.69
C SER A 114 10.52 -5.77 -3.68
N ASN A 115 9.67 -6.08 -2.71
CA ASN A 115 10.03 -6.94 -1.59
C ASN A 115 8.84 -7.79 -1.15
N ARG A 116 9.11 -9.06 -0.81
CA ARG A 116 8.22 -9.94 -0.07
C ARG A 116 8.94 -10.38 1.20
N LYS A 117 8.38 -10.02 2.35
CA LYS A 117 8.92 -10.35 3.66
C LYS A 117 7.89 -11.17 4.44
N VAL A 118 8.33 -12.30 4.98
CA VAL A 118 7.52 -13.16 5.85
C VAL A 118 8.14 -13.17 7.24
N THR A 119 7.36 -12.85 8.26
CA THR A 119 7.76 -12.82 9.66
C THR A 119 6.81 -13.66 10.51
N ALA A 120 7.36 -14.42 11.45
CA ALA A 120 6.58 -14.99 12.54
C ALA A 120 6.51 -13.95 13.68
N GLU A 121 5.30 -13.46 13.95
CA GLU A 121 5.03 -12.53 15.05
C GLU A 121 4.02 -13.15 16.01
N GLN A 122 4.46 -13.44 17.23
CA GLN A 122 3.66 -14.13 18.23
C GLN A 122 3.17 -15.51 17.72
N ASP A 123 1.88 -15.64 17.45
CA ASP A 123 1.17 -16.85 17.04
C ASP A 123 0.62 -16.74 15.60
N ARG A 124 1.12 -15.80 14.80
CA ARG A 124 0.70 -15.63 13.40
C ARG A 124 1.87 -15.41 12.45
N VAL A 125 1.62 -15.72 11.19
CA VAL A 125 2.52 -15.39 10.09
C VAL A 125 2.07 -14.08 9.47
N ILE A 126 2.99 -13.13 9.37
CA ILE A 126 2.77 -11.87 8.65
C ILE A 126 3.55 -11.90 7.36
N THR A 127 2.86 -11.70 6.25
CA THR A 127 3.48 -11.51 4.92
C THR A 127 3.26 -10.07 4.50
N LYS A 128 4.34 -9.37 4.18
CA LYS A 128 4.34 -8.03 3.58
C LYS A 128 4.82 -8.11 2.14
N GLU A 129 3.98 -7.72 1.21
CA GLU A 129 4.33 -7.50 -0.19
C GLU A 129 4.41 -5.99 -0.46
N MET A 130 5.48 -5.53 -1.11
CA MET A 130 5.73 -4.11 -1.30
C MET A 130 6.30 -3.79 -2.69
N TYR A 131 5.84 -2.66 -3.23
CA TYR A 131 6.51 -1.92 -4.31
C TYR A 131 6.93 -0.53 -3.83
N TYR A 132 8.14 -0.11 -4.24
CA TYR A 132 8.65 1.23 -4.01
C TYR A 132 8.96 1.89 -5.35
N LEU A 133 8.28 3.00 -5.63
CA LEU A 133 8.26 3.69 -6.91
C LEU A 133 8.81 5.10 -6.71
N LYS A 134 9.71 5.49 -7.61
CA LYS A 134 10.30 6.84 -7.63
C LYS A 134 9.76 7.62 -8.81
N PRO A 135 9.67 8.96 -8.71
CA PRO A 135 9.34 9.80 -9.85
C PRO A 135 10.37 9.62 -10.99
N PRO A 136 10.02 10.10 -12.20
CA PRO A 136 10.94 10.17 -13.33
C PRO A 136 12.28 10.80 -12.94
N ILE A 137 13.36 10.40 -13.59
CA ILE A 137 14.67 10.99 -13.32
C ILE A 137 14.72 12.36 -14.00
N GLN A 138 14.87 13.41 -13.19
CA GLN A 138 15.21 14.76 -13.63
C GLN A 138 16.48 15.21 -12.89
N MET A 139 17.38 15.87 -13.62
CA MET A 139 18.69 16.27 -13.09
C MET A 139 18.80 17.78 -12.82
N GLU A 140 17.92 18.59 -13.39
CA GLU A 140 17.97 20.04 -13.29
C GLU A 140 17.02 20.57 -12.21
N PRO A 141 17.50 21.42 -11.27
CA PRO A 141 16.67 22.02 -10.23
C PRO A 141 15.78 23.18 -10.75
N PRO A 142 14.59 23.38 -10.17
CA PRO A 142 13.97 22.51 -9.18
C PRO A 142 13.57 21.17 -9.80
N ILE A 143 13.95 20.08 -9.15
CA ILE A 143 13.65 18.73 -9.59
C ILE A 143 12.15 18.50 -9.38
N ASP A 144 11.43 18.19 -10.47
CA ASP A 144 10.03 17.82 -10.37
C ASP A 144 9.91 16.49 -9.61
N GLN A 145 9.43 16.59 -8.38
CA GLN A 145 9.20 15.42 -7.54
C GLN A 145 7.83 14.77 -7.76
N ARG A 146 6.94 15.40 -8.52
CA ARG A 146 5.56 14.98 -8.70
C ARG A 146 4.87 14.81 -7.34
N TYR A 147 4.21 13.68 -7.12
CA TYR A 147 3.66 13.29 -5.81
C TYR A 147 4.71 12.84 -4.77
N GLY A 148 6.00 12.80 -5.10
CA GLY A 148 7.07 12.27 -4.26
C GLY A 148 7.31 10.77 -4.49
N ASN A 149 7.92 10.07 -3.53
CA ASN A 149 8.08 8.61 -3.61
C ASN A 149 6.77 7.89 -3.26
N ILE A 150 6.39 6.89 -4.05
CA ILE A 150 5.18 6.11 -3.81
C ILE A 150 5.55 4.73 -3.26
N SER A 151 4.97 4.36 -2.12
CA SER A 151 5.03 3.00 -1.59
C SER A 151 3.65 2.35 -1.63
N LEU A 152 3.60 1.14 -2.18
CA LEU A 152 2.42 0.28 -2.17
C LEU A 152 2.72 -0.92 -1.28
N GLU A 153 1.87 -1.20 -0.30
CA GLU A 153 2.07 -2.28 0.68
C GLU A 153 0.80 -3.11 0.89
N LEU A 154 0.89 -4.42 0.67
CA LEU A 154 -0.13 -5.37 1.07
C LEU A 154 0.36 -6.15 2.29
N ILE A 155 -0.41 -6.11 3.37
CA ILE A 155 -0.16 -6.87 4.58
C ILE A 155 -1.15 -8.02 4.66
N LEU A 156 -0.62 -9.23 4.86
CA LEU A 156 -1.38 -10.45 5.07
C LEU A 156 -1.11 -10.98 6.48
N HIS A 157 -2.15 -11.45 7.17
CA HIS A 157 -2.05 -12.28 8.36
C HIS A 157 -2.54 -13.68 8.02
N ASP A 158 -1.68 -14.69 8.22
CA ASP A 158 -1.97 -16.09 7.92
C ASP A 158 -2.56 -16.27 6.50
N GLU A 159 -1.88 -15.66 5.53
CA GLU A 159 -2.22 -15.64 4.09
C GLU A 159 -3.56 -14.94 3.73
N LYS A 160 -4.21 -14.28 4.70
CA LYS A 160 -5.41 -13.46 4.46
C LYS A 160 -5.07 -11.97 4.49
N PRO A 161 -5.64 -11.15 3.59
CA PRO A 161 -5.46 -9.70 3.64
C PRO A 161 -5.81 -9.13 5.00
N HIS A 162 -4.96 -8.22 5.47
CA HIS A 162 -5.22 -7.38 6.62
C HIS A 162 -5.53 -5.96 6.15
N TYR A 163 -4.65 -5.38 5.33
CA TYR A 163 -4.92 -4.15 4.58
C TYR A 163 -3.99 -3.99 3.38
N LEU A 164 -4.44 -3.20 2.40
CA LEU A 164 -3.62 -2.62 1.33
C LEU A 164 -3.43 -1.13 1.63
N LYS A 165 -2.20 -0.62 1.53
CA LYS A 165 -1.85 0.77 1.85
C LYS A 165 -1.05 1.40 0.71
N ILE A 166 -1.38 2.65 0.43
CA ILE A 166 -0.70 3.52 -0.53
C ILE A 166 -0.21 4.75 0.23
N MET A 167 1.04 5.13 0.03
CA MET A 167 1.62 6.36 0.57
C MET A 167 2.43 7.06 -0.50
N ALA A 168 2.29 8.38 -0.59
CA ALA A 168 3.16 9.27 -1.32
C ALA A 168 3.96 10.11 -0.30
N SER A 169 5.29 10.11 -0.39
CA SER A 169 6.19 10.80 0.55
C SER A 169 7.06 11.80 -0.20
N VAL A 170 6.95 13.07 0.18
CA VAL A 170 7.57 14.19 -0.55
C VAL A 170 8.98 14.47 -0.04
N TYR A 171 9.81 15.00 -0.91
CA TYR A 171 11.10 15.57 -0.59
C TYR A 171 10.89 17.00 -0.06
N SER A 172 11.59 17.34 1.04
CA SER A 172 11.49 18.64 1.71
C SER A 172 12.69 19.56 1.45
N ASP A 173 13.62 19.14 0.57
CA ASP A 173 14.80 19.93 0.21
C ASP A 173 14.45 20.98 -0.84
N ARG A 174 15.11 22.15 -0.79
CA ARG A 174 14.96 23.28 -1.71
C ARG A 174 15.31 22.94 -3.16
N LEU A 175 15.96 21.81 -3.38
CA LEU A 175 16.27 21.29 -4.71
C LEU A 175 15.04 20.73 -5.44
N TYR A 176 13.91 20.53 -4.76
CA TYR A 176 12.68 19.97 -5.34
C TYR A 176 11.59 21.02 -5.50
N SER A 177 10.75 20.83 -6.52
CA SER A 177 9.53 21.62 -6.70
C SER A 177 8.51 21.36 -5.59
N GLU A 178 7.48 22.20 -5.49
CA GLU A 178 6.28 21.84 -4.73
C GLU A 178 5.69 20.52 -5.27
N PRO A 179 5.19 19.64 -4.39
CA PRO A 179 4.61 18.37 -4.81
C PRO A 179 3.23 18.55 -5.47
N GLU A 180 2.92 17.69 -6.43
CA GLU A 180 1.57 17.56 -7.00
C GLU A 180 0.55 17.12 -5.93
N ASN A 181 -0.74 17.42 -6.11
CA ASN A 181 -1.76 17.13 -5.11
C ASN A 181 -2.01 15.62 -5.03
N PHE A 182 -1.94 15.04 -3.83
CA PHE A 182 -2.20 13.62 -3.63
C PHE A 182 -3.57 13.15 -4.13
N SER A 183 -4.59 14.04 -4.16
CA SER A 183 -5.90 13.69 -4.71
C SER A 183 -5.85 13.35 -6.20
N ASP A 184 -4.98 14.00 -6.98
CA ASP A 184 -4.83 13.75 -8.42
C ASP A 184 -4.16 12.38 -8.68
N LEU A 185 -3.25 11.97 -7.79
CA LEU A 185 -2.72 10.60 -7.79
C LEU A 185 -3.85 9.61 -7.52
N VAL A 186 -4.75 9.89 -6.57
CA VAL A 186 -5.86 8.98 -6.27
C VAL A 186 -6.79 8.82 -7.47
N GLU A 187 -7.14 9.89 -8.18
CA GLU A 187 -7.90 9.78 -9.44
C GLU A 187 -7.23 8.81 -10.41
N THR A 188 -5.93 9.00 -10.65
CA THR A 188 -5.12 8.12 -11.52
C THR A 188 -5.15 6.66 -11.07
N LEU A 189 -5.09 6.39 -9.77
CA LEU A 189 -5.08 5.03 -9.22
C LEU A 189 -6.36 4.24 -9.50
N PHE A 190 -7.50 4.91 -9.71
CA PHE A 190 -8.79 4.28 -9.95
C PHE A 190 -9.24 4.33 -11.41
N GLU A 191 -8.44 4.91 -12.31
CA GLU A 191 -8.66 4.82 -13.74
C GLU A 191 -8.40 3.41 -14.27
N LYS A 192 -9.22 2.95 -15.22
CA LYS A 192 -8.85 1.85 -16.11
C LYS A 192 -8.14 2.44 -17.31
N SER A 193 -6.82 2.55 -17.25
CA SER A 193 -6.02 2.87 -18.43
C SER A 193 -6.30 1.82 -19.52
N ALA A 194 -6.52 2.33 -20.74
CA ALA A 194 -6.88 1.54 -21.92
C ALA A 194 -5.71 0.68 -22.43
#